data_AF-A0A2A2QX46-F1
#
_entry.id   AF-A0A2A2QX46-F1
#
_cell.length_a   1.000
_cell.length_b   1.000
_cell.length_c   1.000
_cell.angle_alpha   90.00
_cell.angle_beta   90.00
_cell.angle_gamma   90.00
#
_symmetry.space_group_name_H-M   'P 1'
#
loop_
_entity.id
_entity.type
_entity.pdbx_description
1 polymer ?
#
loop_
_entity_poly.entity_id
_entity_poly.type
_entity_poly.pdbx_seq_one_letter_code
_entity_poly.pdbx_strand_id
1 'polypeptide(L)'
;MKRRLILALALFAPFAFAEDAKKEEVKPAEAAKPAAVTDIKIKMVTDAGDIEATIFASKVPMTSANFLNLAKRGYYNNIAFHRVIENFMIQGGDPTESGRGGPGYKFADEFHPELKHSKPGLFSMANAGPGTNGSQFFITMAPTPFLDNRHSVFGEVTKGLEVVNKIVGKVDTGEPGGKSDGKGNKITKIEILDSTDALFAAQKENIDKWEAALKAAGK
;
A
#
# COMPACT_ATOMS: atom_id res chain seq x y z
N MET A 1 91.59 28.22 -24.13
CA MET A 1 90.42 28.50 -25.00
C MET A 1 90.25 27.35 -25.98
N LYS A 2 89.01 26.87 -26.17
CA LYS A 2 88.54 25.86 -27.15
C LYS A 2 88.96 24.40 -26.83
N ARG A 3 88.16 23.36 -27.02
CA ARG A 3 86.71 23.07 -26.96
C ARG A 3 86.65 21.52 -26.99
N ARG A 4 85.71 20.92 -26.26
CA ARG A 4 85.51 19.47 -26.09
C ARG A 4 85.16 18.74 -27.40
N LEU A 5 85.45 17.43 -27.49
CA LEU A 5 84.54 16.47 -28.14
C LEU A 5 84.75 15.06 -27.56
N ILE A 6 83.76 14.57 -26.79
CA ILE A 6 83.61 13.17 -26.40
C ILE A 6 82.42 12.65 -27.22
N LEU A 7 82.65 11.62 -28.01
CA LEU A 7 81.64 10.91 -28.78
C LEU A 7 81.15 9.73 -27.92
N ALA A 8 79.91 9.81 -27.42
CA ALA A 8 79.26 8.71 -26.69
C ALA A 8 78.23 8.03 -27.60
N LEU A 9 78.44 6.74 -27.82
CA LEU A 9 77.64 5.83 -28.62
C LEU A 9 76.33 5.51 -27.87
N ALA A 10 75.19 5.73 -28.52
CA ALA A 10 73.87 5.36 -28.02
C ALA A 10 73.55 3.90 -28.36
N LEU A 11 73.03 3.13 -27.40
CA LEU A 11 72.38 1.84 -27.64
C LEU A 11 71.04 1.81 -26.90
N PHE A 12 70.01 1.50 -27.69
CA PHE A 12 68.58 1.50 -27.40
C PHE A 12 68.18 0.49 -26.30
N ALA A 13 67.29 0.90 -25.40
CA ALA A 13 66.48 0.01 -24.57
C ALA A 13 65.00 0.11 -25.00
N PRO A 14 64.23 -0.99 -25.00
CA PRO A 14 62.84 -0.97 -25.43
C PRO A 14 61.92 -0.32 -24.38
N PHE A 15 61.07 0.58 -24.85
CA PHE A 15 59.97 1.17 -24.08
C PHE A 15 58.91 0.09 -23.83
N ALA A 16 58.74 -0.32 -22.57
CA ALA A 16 57.54 -1.02 -22.13
C ALA A 16 56.42 0.02 -22.00
N PHE A 17 55.33 -0.15 -22.76
CA PHE A 17 54.09 0.58 -22.52
C PHE A 17 53.46 0.01 -21.24
N ALA A 18 53.53 0.79 -20.16
CA ALA A 18 52.66 0.60 -19.01
C ALA A 18 51.31 1.27 -19.34
N GLU A 19 50.26 0.46 -19.43
CA GLU A 19 48.89 0.95 -19.53
C GLU A 19 48.48 1.47 -18.14
N ASP A 20 48.42 2.79 -17.98
CA ASP A 20 47.92 3.44 -16.78
C ASP A 20 46.43 3.09 -16.61
N ALA A 21 46.16 2.05 -15.80
CA ALA A 21 44.84 1.80 -15.27
C ALA A 21 44.45 2.98 -14.35
N LYS A 22 43.71 3.94 -14.91
CA LYS A 22 43.00 4.96 -14.12
C LYS A 22 42.06 4.25 -13.16
N LYS A 23 42.46 4.23 -11.90
CA LYS A 23 41.60 3.89 -10.76
C LYS A 23 40.54 4.97 -10.67
N GLU A 24 39.36 4.70 -11.21
CA GLU A 24 38.20 5.56 -11.05
C GLU A 24 37.80 5.51 -9.58
N GLU A 25 38.05 6.62 -8.89
CA GLU A 25 37.72 6.79 -7.48
C GLU A 25 36.20 6.93 -7.37
N VAL A 26 35.52 5.82 -7.04
CA VAL A 26 34.09 5.81 -6.75
C VAL A 26 33.89 6.65 -5.48
N LYS A 27 33.37 7.87 -5.68
CA LYS A 27 32.90 8.73 -4.58
C LYS A 27 31.94 7.90 -3.71
N PRO A 28 32.05 7.95 -2.37
CA PRO A 28 31.06 7.31 -1.50
C PRO A 28 29.68 7.81 -1.92
N ALA A 29 28.77 6.91 -2.26
CA ALA A 29 27.38 7.27 -2.47
C ALA A 29 26.90 7.94 -1.18
N GLU A 30 26.71 9.25 -1.24
CA GLU A 30 26.02 10.01 -0.23
C GLU A 30 24.68 9.29 -0.01
N ALA A 31 24.48 8.71 1.19
CA ALA A 31 23.30 7.95 1.50
C ALA A 31 22.08 8.82 1.17
N ALA A 32 21.36 8.47 0.10
CA ALA A 32 20.20 9.22 -0.32
C ALA A 32 19.26 9.35 0.88
N LYS A 33 18.96 10.59 1.27
CA LYS A 33 17.98 10.88 2.32
C LYS A 33 16.73 10.02 2.05
N PRO A 34 16.19 9.31 3.07
CA PRO A 34 15.05 8.43 2.85
C PRO A 34 13.93 9.23 2.18
N ALA A 35 13.41 8.70 1.06
CA ALA A 35 12.35 9.32 0.30
C ALA A 35 11.14 9.58 1.21
N ALA A 36 10.52 10.75 1.08
CA ALA A 36 9.34 11.09 1.87
C ALA A 36 8.16 10.17 1.52
N VAL A 37 7.39 9.76 2.53
CA VAL A 37 6.16 9.00 2.33
C VAL A 37 5.11 9.91 1.67
N THR A 38 4.58 9.48 0.54
CA THR A 38 3.55 10.19 -0.23
C THR A 38 2.30 9.31 -0.37
N ASP A 39 1.18 9.92 -0.72
CA ASP A 39 -0.07 9.20 -0.96
C ASP A 39 0.04 8.34 -2.22
N ILE A 40 -0.66 7.20 -2.24
CA ILE A 40 -0.48 6.14 -3.23
C ILE A 40 -1.80 5.87 -3.95
N LYS A 41 -1.79 5.96 -5.28
CA LYS A 41 -2.94 5.60 -6.11
C LYS A 41 -3.04 4.10 -6.28
N ILE A 42 -4.28 3.62 -6.30
CA ILE A 42 -4.62 2.23 -6.58
C ILE A 42 -5.78 2.14 -7.57
N LYS A 43 -5.90 0.99 -8.20
CA LYS A 43 -7.08 0.57 -8.95
C LYS A 43 -7.59 -0.76 -8.39
N MET A 44 -8.76 -0.74 -7.77
CA MET A 44 -9.48 -1.93 -7.32
C MET A 44 -10.38 -2.42 -8.45
N VAL A 45 -10.05 -3.58 -9.00
CA VAL A 45 -10.84 -4.24 -10.05
C VAL A 45 -11.87 -5.13 -9.38
N THR A 46 -13.14 -4.91 -9.69
CA THR A 46 -14.26 -5.73 -9.19
C THR A 46 -15.08 -6.28 -10.34
N ASP A 47 -15.91 -7.29 -10.08
CA ASP A 47 -16.88 -7.80 -11.06
C ASP A 47 -18.05 -6.83 -11.33
N ALA A 48 -18.20 -5.77 -10.52
CA ALA A 48 -19.15 -4.67 -10.75
C ALA A 48 -18.56 -3.50 -11.56
N GLY A 49 -17.23 -3.51 -11.79
CA GLY A 49 -16.49 -2.42 -12.44
C GLY A 49 -15.23 -2.02 -11.67
N ASP A 50 -14.52 -1.03 -12.20
CA ASP A 50 -13.27 -0.55 -11.62
C ASP A 50 -13.49 0.63 -10.66
N ILE A 51 -12.75 0.64 -9.55
CA ILE A 51 -12.72 1.74 -8.58
C ILE A 51 -11.27 2.24 -8.49
N GLU A 52 -11.04 3.52 -8.82
CA GLU A 52 -9.75 4.18 -8.58
C GLU A 52 -9.80 4.91 -7.23
N ALA A 53 -8.71 4.86 -6.47
CA ALA A 53 -8.63 5.50 -5.16
C ALA A 53 -7.23 6.03 -4.86
N THR A 54 -7.17 7.01 -3.96
CA THR A 54 -5.93 7.50 -3.34
C THR A 54 -5.88 7.01 -1.89
N ILE A 55 -4.77 6.37 -1.51
CA ILE A 55 -4.48 5.93 -0.15
C ILE A 55 -3.62 6.98 0.55
N PHE A 56 -4.06 7.46 1.72
CA PHE A 56 -3.49 8.59 2.46
C PHE A 56 -2.25 8.22 3.28
N ALA A 57 -1.28 7.58 2.64
CA ALA A 57 -0.06 7.09 3.27
C ALA A 57 0.78 8.19 3.95
N SER A 58 0.69 9.45 3.49
CA SER A 58 1.37 10.57 4.15
C SER A 58 0.77 10.94 5.52
N LYS A 59 -0.49 10.60 5.77
CA LYS A 59 -1.23 10.96 6.99
C LYS A 59 -1.44 9.79 7.94
N VAL A 60 -1.67 8.60 7.39
CA VAL A 60 -1.91 7.36 8.14
C VAL A 60 -1.01 6.22 7.61
N PRO A 61 0.32 6.35 7.76
CA PRO A 61 1.28 5.41 7.17
C PRO A 61 1.13 3.97 7.67
N MET A 62 0.83 3.72 8.95
CA MET A 62 0.71 2.36 9.46
C MET A 62 -0.49 1.63 8.82
N THR A 63 -1.65 2.30 8.80
CA THR A 63 -2.89 1.77 8.22
C THR A 63 -2.74 1.54 6.71
N SER A 64 -2.14 2.52 6.03
CA SER A 64 -1.88 2.45 4.58
C SER A 64 -0.91 1.33 4.22
N ALA A 65 0.17 1.16 5.00
CA ALA A 65 1.15 0.10 4.77
C ALA A 65 0.52 -1.28 4.96
N ASN A 66 -0.33 -1.47 5.97
CA ASN A 66 -1.04 -2.73 6.17
C ASN A 66 -1.90 -3.09 4.95
N PHE A 67 -2.76 -2.16 4.51
CA PHE A 67 -3.66 -2.39 3.38
C PHE A 67 -2.88 -2.68 2.08
N LEU A 68 -1.87 -1.86 1.77
CA LEU A 68 -1.07 -2.00 0.56
C LEU A 68 -0.19 -3.26 0.58
N ASN A 69 0.31 -3.68 1.75
CA ASN A 69 1.05 -4.93 1.88
C ASN A 69 0.16 -6.15 1.59
N LEU A 70 -1.05 -6.17 2.16
CA LEU A 70 -2.04 -7.22 1.89
C LEU A 70 -2.45 -7.23 0.41
N ALA A 71 -2.71 -6.05 -0.18
CA ALA A 71 -3.03 -5.90 -1.60
C ALA A 71 -1.91 -6.43 -2.52
N LYS A 72 -0.66 -6.05 -2.26
CA LYS A 72 0.52 -6.48 -3.05
C LYS A 72 0.69 -8.00 -3.07
N ARG A 73 0.28 -8.69 -2.01
CA ARG A 73 0.32 -10.16 -1.87
C ARG A 73 -0.91 -10.86 -2.46
N GLY A 74 -1.87 -10.11 -3.00
CA GLY A 74 -3.12 -10.67 -3.52
C GLY A 74 -4.07 -11.18 -2.42
N TYR A 75 -3.92 -10.72 -1.18
CA TYR A 75 -4.75 -11.14 -0.05
C TYR A 75 -6.24 -10.82 -0.26
N TYR A 76 -6.52 -9.75 -1.02
CA TYR A 76 -7.86 -9.31 -1.36
C TYR A 76 -8.38 -9.88 -2.69
N ASN A 77 -7.66 -10.82 -3.33
CA ASN A 77 -8.09 -11.36 -4.61
C ASN A 77 -9.23 -12.36 -4.43
N ASN A 78 -10.26 -12.22 -5.27
CA ASN A 78 -11.46 -13.04 -5.33
C ASN A 78 -12.28 -13.11 -4.04
N ILE A 79 -12.21 -12.07 -3.19
CA ILE A 79 -13.02 -11.96 -1.99
C ILE A 79 -14.25 -11.08 -2.24
N ALA A 80 -15.40 -11.49 -1.71
CA ALA A 80 -16.63 -10.71 -1.79
C ALA A 80 -16.65 -9.52 -0.81
N PHE A 81 -17.40 -8.48 -1.19
CA PHE A 81 -18.00 -7.59 -0.21
C PHE A 81 -19.06 -8.39 0.55
N HIS A 82 -18.80 -8.70 1.82
CA HIS A 82 -19.66 -9.61 2.58
C HIS A 82 -20.87 -8.88 3.18
N ARG A 83 -20.76 -7.59 3.48
CA ARG A 83 -21.82 -6.78 4.09
C ARG A 83 -21.99 -5.46 3.34
N VAL A 84 -23.20 -5.19 2.87
CA VAL A 84 -23.54 -3.96 2.15
C VAL A 84 -24.85 -3.40 2.69
N ILE A 85 -24.83 -2.13 3.07
CA ILE A 85 -26.01 -1.40 3.55
C ILE A 85 -26.13 -0.11 2.75
N GLU A 86 -27.22 0.00 1.99
CA GLU A 86 -27.54 1.16 1.18
C GLU A 86 -27.52 2.45 1.99
N ASN A 87 -27.00 3.52 1.39
CA ASN A 87 -26.82 4.83 2.02
C ASN A 87 -25.94 4.80 3.29
N PHE A 88 -25.14 3.74 3.48
CA PHE A 88 -24.19 3.66 4.57
C PHE A 88 -22.80 3.29 4.07
N MET A 89 -22.55 2.01 3.75
CA MET A 89 -21.23 1.54 3.32
C MET A 89 -21.26 0.17 2.62
N ILE A 90 -20.18 -0.14 1.91
CA ILE A 90 -19.82 -1.49 1.46
C ILE A 90 -18.63 -1.98 2.27
N GLN A 91 -18.69 -3.19 2.84
CA GLN A 91 -17.63 -3.76 3.68
C GLN A 91 -17.06 -5.04 3.06
N GLY A 92 -15.72 -5.10 3.02
CA GLY A 92 -14.95 -6.20 2.46
C GLY A 92 -13.69 -6.50 3.28
N GLY A 93 -12.75 -7.21 2.68
CA GLY A 93 -11.45 -7.50 3.32
C GLY A 93 -11.45 -8.70 4.28
N ASP A 94 -12.49 -9.53 4.27
CA ASP A 94 -12.53 -10.81 4.99
C ASP A 94 -12.40 -11.99 3.99
N PRO A 95 -11.28 -12.74 3.98
CA PRO A 95 -11.12 -13.90 3.10
C PRO A 95 -12.10 -15.04 3.35
N THR A 96 -12.70 -15.10 4.54
CA THR A 96 -13.73 -16.10 4.86
C THR A 96 -15.13 -15.64 4.41
N GLU A 97 -15.27 -14.37 4.04
CA GLU A 97 -16.53 -13.72 3.65
C GLU A 97 -17.64 -13.85 4.72
N SER A 98 -17.26 -14.08 5.99
CA SER A 98 -18.18 -14.30 7.12
C SER A 98 -18.43 -13.03 7.94
N GLY A 99 -17.60 -12.00 7.73
CA GLY A 99 -17.52 -10.80 8.55
C GLY A 99 -16.66 -10.96 9.82
N ARG A 100 -16.11 -12.16 10.08
CA ARG A 100 -15.36 -12.47 11.32
C ARG A 100 -13.91 -12.82 11.07
N GLY A 101 -13.50 -13.00 9.81
CA GLY A 101 -12.12 -13.32 9.48
C GLY A 101 -11.20 -12.10 9.52
N GLY A 102 -9.93 -12.35 9.21
CA GLY A 102 -8.88 -11.35 9.24
C GLY A 102 -7.50 -11.94 8.96
N PRO A 103 -6.43 -11.15 9.06
CA PRO A 103 -5.10 -11.56 8.63
C PRO A 103 -4.34 -12.38 9.68
N GLY A 104 -4.93 -12.61 10.86
CA GLY A 104 -4.28 -13.32 11.96
C GLY A 104 -3.51 -12.42 12.92
N TYR A 105 -3.56 -11.10 12.70
CA TYR A 105 -3.02 -10.08 13.59
C TYR A 105 -3.98 -8.91 13.72
N LYS A 106 -3.68 -8.02 14.67
CA LYS A 106 -4.37 -6.74 14.88
C LYS A 106 -3.35 -5.61 15.01
N PHE A 107 -3.74 -4.39 14.69
CA PHE A 107 -2.92 -3.19 14.89
C PHE A 107 -3.75 -1.99 15.38
N ALA A 108 -3.04 -0.96 15.86
CA ALA A 108 -3.62 0.21 16.49
C ALA A 108 -4.44 1.08 15.51
N ASP A 109 -5.32 1.92 16.06
CA ASP A 109 -6.01 2.95 15.27
C ASP A 109 -5.06 4.11 14.92
N GLU A 110 -5.36 4.80 13.84
CA GLU A 110 -4.55 5.91 13.32
C GLU A 110 -5.50 7.00 12.80
N PHE A 111 -5.70 8.03 13.62
CA PHE A 111 -6.62 9.13 13.33
C PHE A 111 -5.85 10.39 12.97
N HIS A 112 -6.34 11.10 11.96
CA HIS A 112 -5.79 12.39 11.54
C HIS A 112 -6.88 13.48 11.63
N PRO A 113 -6.59 14.71 12.10
CA PRO A 113 -7.60 15.76 12.27
C PRO A 113 -8.40 16.08 11.00
N GLU A 114 -7.76 15.99 9.84
CA GLU A 114 -8.37 16.26 8.53
C GLU A 114 -9.16 15.08 7.94
N LEU A 115 -8.99 13.87 8.49
CA LEU A 115 -9.60 12.66 7.94
C LEU A 115 -10.86 12.34 8.74
N LYS A 116 -12.01 12.65 8.14
CA LYS A 116 -13.36 12.51 8.72
C LYS A 116 -14.29 11.86 7.71
N HIS A 117 -15.31 11.17 8.19
CA HIS A 117 -16.33 10.50 7.37
C HIS A 117 -17.38 11.50 6.86
N SER A 118 -16.93 12.55 6.17
CA SER A 118 -17.76 13.70 5.78
C SER A 118 -18.48 13.53 4.44
N LYS A 119 -18.13 12.51 3.66
CA LYS A 119 -18.63 12.28 2.29
C LYS A 119 -18.61 10.80 1.91
N PRO A 120 -19.36 10.40 0.87
CA PRO A 120 -19.19 9.08 0.25
C PRO A 120 -17.80 8.89 -0.35
N GLY A 121 -17.41 7.63 -0.58
CA GLY A 121 -16.16 7.25 -1.22
C GLY A 121 -14.96 7.16 -0.28
N LEU A 122 -15.13 7.25 1.04
CA LEU A 122 -14.02 7.17 1.98
C LEU A 122 -13.74 5.73 2.40
N PHE A 123 -12.48 5.30 2.26
CA PHE A 123 -11.97 4.04 2.78
C PHE A 123 -11.68 4.18 4.27
N SER A 124 -12.16 3.23 5.06
CA SER A 124 -11.95 3.22 6.50
C SER A 124 -11.87 1.80 7.05
N MET A 125 -11.07 1.59 8.10
CA MET A 125 -10.87 0.26 8.67
C MET A 125 -12.09 -0.19 9.47
N ALA A 126 -12.57 -1.41 9.20
CA ALA A 126 -13.51 -2.07 10.10
C ALA A 126 -12.75 -2.61 11.31
N ASN A 127 -13.32 -2.47 12.50
CA ASN A 127 -12.73 -2.93 13.75
C ASN A 127 -13.82 -3.41 14.73
N ALA A 128 -13.39 -4.08 15.80
CA ALA A 128 -14.23 -4.56 16.90
C ALA A 128 -13.98 -3.77 18.19
N GLY A 129 -13.59 -2.49 18.05
CA GLY A 129 -13.15 -1.62 19.14
C GLY A 129 -11.68 -1.18 19.01
N PRO A 130 -11.20 -0.34 19.94
CA PRO A 130 -9.89 0.28 19.83
C PRO A 130 -8.75 -0.71 19.65
N GLY A 131 -7.86 -0.44 18.69
CA GLY A 131 -6.67 -1.23 18.40
C GLY A 131 -6.92 -2.63 17.84
N THR A 132 -8.04 -2.82 17.15
CA THR A 132 -8.42 -4.11 16.56
C THR A 132 -8.50 -4.09 15.04
N ASN A 133 -7.82 -3.14 14.39
CA ASN A 133 -7.73 -3.10 12.92
C ASN A 133 -7.02 -4.35 12.40
N GLY A 134 -7.47 -4.85 11.25
CA GLY A 134 -6.92 -6.04 10.60
C GLY A 134 -6.90 -5.88 9.09
N SER A 135 -7.61 -6.75 8.36
CA SER A 135 -7.70 -6.68 6.90
C SER A 135 -9.03 -6.12 6.41
N GLN A 136 -10.06 -6.13 7.26
CA GLN A 136 -11.39 -5.68 6.89
C GLN A 136 -11.46 -4.16 6.80
N PHE A 137 -12.10 -3.67 5.75
CA PHE A 137 -12.31 -2.25 5.50
C PHE A 137 -13.71 -2.04 4.94
N PHE A 138 -14.17 -0.79 4.95
CA PHE A 138 -15.38 -0.37 4.27
C PHE A 138 -15.15 0.89 3.45
N ILE A 139 -16.01 1.10 2.44
CA ILE A 139 -16.09 2.32 1.64
C ILE A 139 -17.44 2.96 1.92
N THR A 140 -17.46 4.24 2.31
CA THR A 140 -18.71 4.95 2.62
C THR A 140 -19.54 5.21 1.37
N MET A 141 -20.87 5.09 1.49
CA MET A 141 -21.85 5.49 0.47
C MET A 141 -22.58 6.79 0.84
N ALA A 142 -22.39 7.30 2.06
CA ALA A 142 -22.92 8.57 2.55
C ALA A 142 -21.98 9.15 3.63
N PRO A 143 -22.17 10.41 4.07
CA PRO A 143 -21.51 10.93 5.27
C PRO A 143 -21.89 10.11 6.52
N THR A 144 -20.90 9.75 7.33
CA THR A 144 -21.07 8.92 8.55
C THR A 144 -20.28 9.48 9.73
N PRO A 145 -20.53 10.73 10.18
CA PRO A 145 -19.71 11.41 11.19
C PRO A 145 -19.68 10.69 12.56
N PHE A 146 -20.66 9.85 12.85
CA PHE A 146 -20.68 9.01 14.05
C PHE A 146 -19.56 7.95 14.11
N LEU A 147 -18.84 7.73 12.99
CA LEU A 147 -17.67 6.86 12.91
C LEU A 147 -16.33 7.59 13.12
N ASP A 148 -16.34 8.92 13.22
CA ASP A 148 -15.14 9.72 13.38
C ASP A 148 -14.40 9.38 14.67
N ASN A 149 -13.07 9.22 14.57
CA ASN A 149 -12.19 8.79 15.66
C ASN A 149 -12.58 7.43 16.28
N ARG A 150 -13.33 6.62 15.54
CA ARG A 150 -13.64 5.21 15.88
C ARG A 150 -13.10 4.25 14.83
N HIS A 151 -13.05 4.69 13.57
CA HIS A 151 -12.52 3.94 12.44
C HIS A 151 -11.48 4.78 11.70
N SER A 152 -10.31 4.20 11.41
CA SER A 152 -9.20 4.89 10.74
C SER A 152 -9.54 5.10 9.27
N VAL A 153 -9.81 6.34 8.86
CA VAL A 153 -9.97 6.72 7.46
C VAL A 153 -8.58 6.72 6.80
N PHE A 154 -8.42 5.99 5.70
CA PHE A 154 -7.11 5.79 5.08
C PHE A 154 -7.06 5.97 3.56
N GLY A 155 -8.19 6.29 2.93
CA GLY A 155 -8.20 6.59 1.50
C GLY A 155 -9.52 7.15 1.02
N GLU A 156 -9.55 7.50 -0.25
CA GLU A 156 -10.71 8.06 -0.93
C GLU A 156 -10.79 7.58 -2.38
N VAL A 157 -12.00 7.20 -2.80
CA VAL A 157 -12.37 6.92 -4.19
C VAL A 157 -12.23 8.20 -5.01
N THR A 158 -11.39 8.13 -6.06
CA THR A 158 -11.20 9.22 -7.02
C THR A 158 -12.01 9.03 -8.29
N LYS A 159 -12.32 7.78 -8.68
CA LYS A 159 -13.24 7.42 -9.77
C LYS A 159 -13.96 6.10 -9.47
N GLY A 160 -15.15 5.91 -10.02
CA GLY A 160 -15.94 4.69 -9.83
C GLY A 160 -16.84 4.73 -8.59
N LEU A 161 -17.25 5.91 -8.12
CA LEU A 161 -18.19 6.00 -6.99
C LEU A 161 -19.57 5.40 -7.36
N GLU A 162 -19.96 5.51 -8.62
CA GLU A 162 -21.12 4.84 -9.19
C GLU A 162 -20.99 3.30 -9.18
N VAL A 163 -19.77 2.76 -9.23
CA VAL A 163 -19.52 1.32 -9.07
C VAL A 163 -19.70 0.92 -7.61
N VAL A 164 -19.17 1.70 -6.67
CA VAL A 164 -19.38 1.52 -5.21
C VAL A 164 -20.87 1.42 -4.89
N ASN A 165 -21.70 2.31 -5.46
CA ASN A 165 -23.14 2.35 -5.18
C ASN A 165 -23.94 1.17 -5.79
N LYS A 166 -23.37 0.47 -6.77
CA LYS A 166 -23.97 -0.70 -7.43
C LYS A 166 -23.59 -2.03 -6.78
N ILE A 167 -22.56 -2.05 -5.92
CA ILE A 167 -22.10 -3.26 -5.27
C ILE A 167 -23.21 -3.86 -4.39
N VAL A 168 -23.38 -5.17 -4.47
CA VAL A 168 -24.23 -5.98 -3.60
C VAL A 168 -23.39 -6.88 -2.70
N GLY A 169 -23.88 -7.13 -1.50
CA GLY A 169 -23.21 -7.93 -0.48
C GLY A 169 -23.51 -9.42 -0.59
N LYS A 170 -22.59 -10.26 -0.10
CA LYS A 170 -22.81 -11.71 -0.03
C LYS A 170 -23.88 -12.10 0.99
N VAL A 171 -23.91 -11.42 2.14
CA VAL A 171 -24.79 -11.75 3.25
C VAL A 171 -25.92 -10.74 3.33
N ASP A 172 -27.15 -11.24 3.44
CA ASP A 172 -28.30 -10.42 3.82
C ASP A 172 -28.15 -9.98 5.27
N THR A 173 -28.13 -8.67 5.49
CA THR A 173 -27.96 -8.09 6.82
C THR A 173 -29.23 -8.12 7.64
N GLY A 174 -30.40 -8.34 7.01
CA GLY A 174 -31.71 -8.14 7.63
C GLY A 174 -31.98 -6.69 8.03
N GLU A 175 -31.08 -5.76 7.70
CA GLU A 175 -31.24 -4.34 7.97
C GLU A 175 -32.02 -3.69 6.81
N PRO A 176 -32.93 -2.72 7.08
CA PRO A 176 -33.56 -1.95 6.02
C PRO A 176 -32.53 -1.31 5.10
N GLY A 177 -32.66 -1.55 3.79
CA GLY A 177 -31.68 -1.08 2.79
C GLY A 177 -30.45 -1.99 2.63
N GLY A 178 -30.40 -3.15 3.27
CA GLY A 178 -29.38 -4.17 2.97
C GLY A 178 -29.45 -4.59 1.49
N LYS A 179 -28.31 -4.56 0.79
CA LYS A 179 -28.22 -5.07 -0.58
C LYS A 179 -27.53 -6.43 -0.55
N SER A 180 -28.22 -7.51 -0.89
CA SER A 180 -27.60 -8.82 -1.05
C SER A 180 -28.26 -9.64 -2.16
N ASP A 181 -27.43 -10.42 -2.85
CA ASP A 181 -27.84 -11.44 -3.83
C ASP A 181 -27.38 -12.86 -3.42
N GLY A 182 -26.87 -13.03 -2.20
CA GLY A 182 -26.31 -14.28 -1.69
C GLY A 182 -24.92 -14.65 -2.24
N LYS A 183 -24.41 -13.93 -3.23
CA LYS A 183 -23.11 -14.19 -3.89
C LYS A 183 -22.09 -13.11 -3.57
N GLY A 184 -22.52 -11.85 -3.60
CA GLY A 184 -21.73 -10.65 -3.39
C GLY A 184 -20.81 -10.35 -4.57
N ASN A 185 -20.66 -9.06 -4.90
CA ASN A 185 -19.62 -8.61 -5.82
C ASN A 185 -18.24 -8.85 -5.22
N LYS A 186 -17.26 -9.19 -6.07
CA LYS A 186 -15.92 -9.56 -5.64
C LYS A 186 -14.87 -8.56 -6.08
N ILE A 187 -13.89 -8.35 -5.21
CA ILE A 187 -12.61 -7.74 -5.57
C ILE A 187 -11.83 -8.81 -6.31
N THR A 188 -11.61 -8.64 -7.61
CA THR A 188 -10.81 -9.58 -8.41
C THR A 188 -9.32 -9.38 -8.14
N LYS A 189 -8.87 -8.12 -8.11
CA LYS A 189 -7.50 -7.72 -7.75
C LYS A 189 -7.42 -6.25 -7.37
N ILE A 190 -6.32 -5.87 -6.72
CA ILE A 190 -5.96 -4.47 -6.48
C ILE A 190 -4.61 -4.22 -7.13
N GLU A 191 -4.58 -3.25 -8.05
CA GLU A 191 -3.36 -2.78 -8.70
C GLU A 191 -2.86 -1.55 -7.95
N ILE A 192 -1.59 -1.58 -7.52
CA ILE A 192 -0.93 -0.45 -6.90
C ILE A 192 -0.21 0.33 -8.00
N LEU A 193 -0.58 1.60 -8.18
CA LEU A 193 -0.17 2.40 -9.33
C LEU A 193 1.07 3.27 -9.06
N ASP A 194 1.28 3.65 -7.80
CA ASP A 194 2.44 4.44 -7.35
C ASP A 194 3.40 3.59 -6.49
N SER A 195 4.66 4.01 -6.36
CA SER A 195 5.66 3.25 -5.57
C SER A 195 5.30 3.20 -4.08
N THR A 196 5.44 2.02 -3.49
CA THR A 196 5.27 1.77 -2.04
C THR A 196 6.58 1.87 -1.26
N ASP A 197 7.72 2.10 -1.91
CA ASP A 197 9.04 1.80 -1.32
C ASP A 197 9.34 2.66 -0.09
N ALA A 198 9.07 3.97 -0.16
CA ALA A 198 9.25 4.88 0.96
C ALA A 198 8.36 4.49 2.15
N LEU A 199 7.09 4.17 1.88
CA LEU A 199 6.13 3.75 2.90
C LEU A 199 6.56 2.44 3.56
N PHE A 200 6.94 1.44 2.75
CA PHE A 200 7.31 0.11 3.25
C PHE A 200 8.63 0.14 4.00
N ALA A 201 9.59 0.97 3.58
CA ALA A 201 10.80 1.21 4.34
C ALA A 201 10.49 1.86 5.70
N ALA A 202 9.61 2.87 5.72
CA ALA A 202 9.20 3.55 6.96
C ALA A 202 8.39 2.66 7.92
N GLN A 203 7.64 1.68 7.39
CA GLN A 203 6.80 0.77 8.16
C GLN A 203 7.38 -0.65 8.25
N LYS A 204 8.68 -0.81 7.99
CA LYS A 204 9.33 -2.12 7.86
C LYS A 204 9.11 -3.01 9.07
N GLU A 205 9.28 -2.48 10.28
CA GLU A 205 9.10 -3.27 11.51
C GLU A 205 7.69 -3.82 11.67
N ASN A 206 6.67 -3.06 11.26
CA ASN A 206 5.29 -3.50 11.30
C ASN A 206 5.02 -4.55 10.21
N ILE A 207 5.53 -4.32 9.00
CA ILE A 207 5.41 -5.26 7.88
C ILE A 207 6.06 -6.61 8.24
N ASP A 208 7.29 -6.62 8.76
CA ASP A 208 8.00 -7.84 9.15
C ASP A 208 7.19 -8.65 10.19
N LYS A 209 6.59 -7.97 11.18
CA LYS A 209 5.73 -8.59 12.20
C LYS A 209 4.46 -9.18 11.58
N TRP A 210 3.80 -8.45 10.70
CA TRP A 210 2.57 -8.90 10.03
C TRP A 210 2.83 -10.07 9.08
N GLU A 211 3.93 -10.04 8.33
CA GLU A 211 4.34 -11.15 7.44
C GLU A 211 4.64 -12.42 8.23
N ALA A 212 5.32 -12.32 9.37
CA ALA A 212 5.53 -13.44 10.26
C ALA A 212 4.21 -14.04 10.76
N ALA A 213 3.25 -13.19 11.15
CA ALA A 213 1.92 -13.62 11.58
C ALA A 213 1.10 -14.27 10.46
N LEU A 214 1.14 -13.72 9.24
CA LEU A 214 0.48 -14.28 8.06
C LEU A 214 1.03 -15.67 7.74
N LYS A 215 2.36 -15.81 7.72
CA LYS A 215 3.04 -17.09 7.52
C LYS A 215 2.64 -18.12 8.57
N ALA A 216 2.60 -17.73 9.85
CA ALA A 216 2.16 -18.60 10.94
C ALA A 216 0.69 -19.04 10.81
N ALA A 217 -0.16 -18.17 10.24
CA ALA A 217 -1.56 -18.46 9.96
C ALA A 217 -1.82 -19.22 8.65
N GLY A 218 -0.77 -19.52 7.86
CA GLY A 218 -0.89 -20.15 6.54
C GLY A 218 -1.54 -19.26 5.47
N LYS A 219 -1.31 -17.95 5.54
CA LYS A 219 -1.90 -16.91 4.68
C LYS A 219 -0.86 -16.07 3.93
#